data_AF-A0A6J0Z1Q9-F1
#
_entry.id   AF-A0A6J0Z1Q9-F1
#
_cell.length_a   1.000
_cell.length_b   1.000
_cell.length_c   1.000
_cell.angle_alpha   90.00
_cell.angle_beta   90.00
_cell.angle_gamma   90.00
#
_symmetry.space_group_name_H-M   'P 1'
#
loop_
_entity.id
_entity.type
_entity.pdbx_description
1 polymer ?
#
loop_
_entity_poly.entity_id
_entity_poly.type
_entity_poly.pdbx_seq_one_letter_code
_entity_poly.pdbx_strand_id
1 'polypeptide(L)'
;MVWDQINHCTLKLRQSTGLMEYCLEVIKENDPAGFLQISDALIKRVQVSQEQWVKGALEPKVSAEFELTLDSEPLLQAIHQLDFIQMKCRVPPVPLLQLEKCCTRNNSVTLAWRTPPFTHSPVDGYILELDDGDGGQFR
;
A
#
# COMPACT_ATOMS: atom_id res chain seq x y z
N MET A 1 -21.46 -0.60 14.88
CA MET A 1 -22.27 0.15 13.89
C MET A 1 -23.04 -0.76 12.93
N VAL A 2 -22.38 -1.52 12.02
CA VAL A 2 -23.08 -2.42 11.08
C VAL A 2 -23.81 -3.57 11.80
N TRP A 3 -23.14 -4.25 12.72
CA TRP A 3 -23.74 -5.34 13.52
C TRP A 3 -24.96 -4.88 14.33
N ASP A 4 -24.90 -3.68 14.90
CA ASP A 4 -26.02 -3.09 15.64
C ASP A 4 -27.23 -2.83 14.74
N GLN A 5 -26.99 -2.38 13.50
CA GLN A 5 -28.04 -2.19 12.49
C GLN A 5 -28.66 -3.53 12.06
N ILE A 6 -27.85 -4.58 11.87
CA ILE A 6 -28.32 -5.93 11.56
C ILE A 6 -29.20 -6.47 12.70
N ASN A 7 -28.74 -6.37 13.95
CA ASN A 7 -29.49 -6.83 15.12
C ASN A 7 -30.83 -6.09 15.26
N HIS A 8 -30.81 -4.76 15.08
CA HIS A 8 -32.02 -3.93 15.13
C HIS A 8 -33.05 -4.30 14.06
N CYS A 9 -32.61 -4.47 12.81
CA CYS A 9 -33.50 -4.88 11.72
C CYS A 9 -34.04 -6.30 11.93
N THR A 10 -33.21 -7.21 12.43
CA THR A 10 -33.60 -8.60 12.74
C THR A 10 -34.68 -8.66 13.81
N LEU A 11 -34.54 -7.87 14.88
CA LEU A 11 -35.54 -7.78 15.95
C LEU A 11 -36.86 -7.19 15.45
N LYS A 12 -36.80 -6.10 14.68
CA LYS A 12 -38.00 -5.51 14.06
C LYS A 12 -38.69 -6.50 13.12
N LEU A 13 -37.94 -7.24 12.30
CA LEU A 13 -38.47 -8.25 11.38
C LEU A 13 -39.24 -9.32 12.16
N ARG A 14 -38.61 -9.87 13.21
CA ARG A 14 -39.24 -10.87 14.07
C ARG A 14 -40.54 -10.35 14.70
N GLN A 15 -40.55 -9.11 15.19
CA GLN A 15 -41.73 -8.51 15.81
C GLN A 15 -42.88 -8.32 14.80
N SER A 16 -42.58 -7.82 13.60
CA SER A 16 -43.60 -7.63 12.56
C SER A 16 -44.14 -8.95 12.01
N THR A 17 -43.30 -9.96 11.86
CA THR A 17 -43.75 -11.32 11.52
C THR A 17 -44.71 -11.85 12.58
N GLY A 18 -44.36 -11.74 13.87
CA GLY A 18 -45.26 -12.17 14.95
C GLY A 18 -46.59 -11.40 14.99
N LEU A 19 -46.56 -10.09 14.70
CA LEU A 19 -47.79 -9.31 14.59
C LEU A 19 -48.66 -9.74 13.40
N MET A 20 -48.04 -10.05 12.26
CA MET A 20 -48.74 -10.58 11.08
C MET A 20 -49.39 -11.92 11.39
N GLU A 21 -48.66 -12.85 12.00
CA GLU A 21 -49.18 -14.15 12.44
C GLU A 21 -50.35 -13.99 13.42
N TYR A 22 -50.23 -13.08 14.39
CA TYR A 22 -51.31 -12.77 15.31
C TYR A 22 -52.55 -12.19 14.60
N CYS A 23 -52.37 -11.28 13.64
CA CYS A 23 -53.49 -10.77 12.84
C CYS A 23 -54.20 -11.90 12.08
N LEU A 24 -53.43 -12.84 11.53
CA LEU A 24 -53.98 -13.99 10.81
C LEU A 24 -54.82 -14.88 11.71
N GLU A 25 -54.40 -15.12 12.96
CA GLU A 25 -55.19 -15.91 13.91
C GLU A 25 -56.46 -15.18 14.35
N VAL A 26 -56.39 -13.88 14.62
CA VAL A 26 -57.55 -13.08 15.03
C VAL A 26 -58.64 -13.03 13.94
N ILE A 27 -58.24 -12.97 12.67
CA ILE A 27 -59.21 -12.95 11.54
C ILE A 27 -59.93 -14.29 11.39
N LYS A 28 -59.40 -15.39 11.94
CA LYS A 28 -60.04 -16.71 11.92
C LYS A 28 -61.11 -16.87 13.01
N GLU A 29 -61.30 -15.89 13.90
CA GLU A 29 -62.30 -15.99 14.97
C GLU A 29 -63.74 -16.11 14.42
N ASN A 30 -64.53 -16.97 15.06
CA ASN A 30 -65.92 -17.23 14.68
C ASN A 30 -66.93 -16.26 15.32
N ASP A 31 -66.49 -15.32 16.16
CA ASP A 31 -67.33 -14.28 16.77
C ASP A 31 -67.09 -12.90 16.11
N PRO A 32 -67.95 -12.47 15.18
CA PRO A 32 -67.80 -11.18 14.51
C PRO A 32 -67.88 -9.98 15.48
N ALA A 33 -68.63 -10.10 16.57
CA ALA A 33 -68.79 -9.01 17.53
C ALA A 33 -67.51 -8.82 18.34
N GLY A 34 -66.91 -9.91 18.83
CA GLY A 34 -65.60 -9.90 19.48
C GLY A 34 -64.49 -9.34 18.59
N PHE A 35 -64.42 -9.76 17.33
CA PHE A 35 -63.45 -9.22 16.36
C PHE A 35 -63.58 -7.70 16.21
N LEU A 36 -64.80 -7.18 16.02
CA LEU A 36 -65.02 -5.75 15.85
C LEU A 36 -64.55 -4.95 17.06
N GLN A 37 -64.71 -5.47 18.29
CA GLN A 37 -64.26 -4.82 19.51
C GLN A 37 -62.73 -4.65 19.57
N ILE A 38 -61.95 -5.56 18.97
CA ILE A 38 -60.48 -5.51 19.02
C ILE A 38 -59.82 -5.01 17.73
N SER A 39 -60.57 -4.94 16.62
CA SER A 39 -60.05 -4.62 15.29
C SER A 39 -59.37 -3.24 15.20
N ASP A 40 -59.95 -2.20 15.80
CA ASP A 40 -59.37 -0.84 15.80
C ASP A 40 -58.00 -0.80 16.50
N ALA A 41 -57.89 -1.48 17.65
CA ALA A 41 -56.63 -1.59 18.39
C ALA A 41 -55.58 -2.42 17.62
N LEU A 42 -56.01 -3.42 16.85
CA LEU A 42 -55.13 -4.20 15.98
C LEU A 42 -54.61 -3.36 14.81
N ILE A 43 -55.49 -2.62 14.14
CA ILE A 43 -55.15 -1.70 13.04
C ILE A 43 -54.12 -0.67 13.52
N LYS A 44 -54.34 -0.05 14.68
CA LYS A 44 -53.40 0.90 15.28
C LYS A 44 -52.03 0.27 15.53
N ARG A 45 -51.96 -0.97 16.04
CA ARG A 45 -50.68 -1.68 16.24
C ARG A 45 -49.94 -1.93 14.93
N VAL A 46 -50.67 -2.32 13.87
CA VAL A 46 -50.08 -2.52 12.54
C VAL A 46 -49.55 -1.20 11.98
N GLN A 47 -50.31 -0.12 12.06
CA GLN A 47 -49.89 1.22 11.60
C GLN A 47 -48.63 1.70 12.34
N VAL A 48 -48.61 1.60 13.67
CA VAL A 48 -47.43 1.97 14.47
C VAL A 48 -46.21 1.12 14.10
N SER A 49 -46.39 -0.20 13.90
CA SER A 49 -45.32 -1.08 13.46
C SER A 49 -44.78 -0.64 12.09
N GLN A 50 -45.65 -0.32 11.13
CA GLN A 50 -45.28 0.16 9.81
C GLN A 50 -44.50 1.48 9.86
N GLU A 51 -44.96 2.47 10.62
CA GLU A 51 -44.28 3.76 10.76
C GLU A 51 -42.86 3.61 11.33
N GLN A 52 -42.68 2.68 12.26
CA GLN A 52 -41.37 2.38 12.84
C GLN A 52 -40.40 1.73 11.84
N TRP A 53 -40.88 1.04 10.80
CA TRP A 53 -40.02 0.55 9.71
C TRP A 53 -39.52 1.67 8.82
N VAL A 54 -40.43 2.58 8.45
CA VAL A 54 -40.12 3.71 7.58
C VAL A 54 -39.14 4.67 8.25
N LYS A 55 -39.32 4.94 9.55
CA LYS A 55 -38.40 5.78 10.33
C LYS A 55 -37.19 4.98 10.82
N GLY A 56 -36.13 4.94 9.99
CA GLY A 56 -34.77 4.62 10.44
C GLY A 56 -34.34 3.15 10.37
N ALA A 57 -35.13 2.23 9.81
CA ALA A 57 -34.63 0.89 9.46
C ALA A 57 -33.95 0.86 8.08
N LEU A 58 -34.39 1.72 7.15
CA LEU A 58 -33.95 1.74 5.76
C LEU A 58 -32.81 2.74 5.48
N GLU A 59 -32.47 3.59 6.44
CA GLU A 59 -31.36 4.54 6.27
C GLU A 59 -30.03 3.85 6.63
N PRO A 60 -29.05 3.80 5.72
CA PRO A 60 -27.74 3.24 6.00
C PRO A 60 -27.03 4.11 7.06
N LYS A 61 -26.62 3.50 8.18
CA LYS A 61 -25.91 4.21 9.26
C LYS A 61 -24.39 4.30 9.05
N VAL A 62 -23.89 3.69 7.97
CA VAL A 62 -22.49 3.69 7.60
C VAL A 62 -22.39 4.25 6.19
N SER A 63 -21.57 5.28 5.99
CA SER A 63 -21.29 5.79 4.64
C SER A 63 -20.61 4.71 3.81
N ALA A 64 -20.95 4.64 2.52
CA ALA A 64 -20.26 3.77 1.57
C ALA A 64 -18.88 4.32 1.17
N GLU A 65 -18.56 5.55 1.57
CA GLU A 65 -17.31 6.22 1.25
C GLU A 65 -16.23 5.81 2.24
N PHE A 66 -15.14 5.25 1.71
CA PHE A 66 -13.94 4.97 2.48
C PHE A 66 -13.05 6.20 2.47
N GLU A 67 -12.68 6.69 3.64
CA GLU A 67 -11.64 7.71 3.77
C GLU A 67 -10.28 7.03 3.59
N LEU A 68 -9.73 7.14 2.37
CA LEU A 68 -8.42 6.61 2.05
C LEU A 68 -7.38 7.72 2.24
N THR A 69 -6.40 7.47 3.09
CA THR A 69 -5.24 8.33 3.28
C THR A 69 -3.99 7.62 2.76
N LEU A 70 -3.12 8.35 2.09
CA LEU A 70 -1.83 7.86 1.61
C LEU A 70 -0.75 8.32 2.60
N ASP A 71 -0.03 7.38 3.20
CA ASP A 71 1.13 7.70 4.03
C ASP A 71 2.41 7.74 3.17
N SER A 72 2.98 8.94 3.05
CA SER A 72 4.24 9.18 2.34
C SER A 72 5.44 9.34 3.27
N GLU A 73 5.27 9.30 4.60
CA GLU A 73 6.36 9.49 5.56
C GLU A 73 7.49 8.45 5.38
N PRO A 74 7.20 7.14 5.20
CA PRO A 74 8.26 6.14 5.01
C PRO A 74 9.08 6.39 3.74
N LEU A 75 8.41 6.83 2.67
CA LEU A 75 9.07 7.18 1.41
C LEU A 75 9.99 8.40 1.59
N LEU A 76 9.51 9.43 2.30
CA LEU A 76 10.29 10.62 2.60
C LEU A 76 11.53 10.28 3.45
N GLN A 77 11.38 9.40 4.43
CA GLN A 77 12.47 8.94 5.28
C GLN A 77 13.53 8.18 4.46
N ALA A 78 13.11 7.32 3.55
CA ALA A 78 14.02 6.60 2.65
C ALA A 78 14.82 7.55 1.76
N ILE A 79 14.19 8.60 1.22
CA ILE A 79 14.88 9.62 0.40
C ILE A 79 15.94 10.35 1.22
N HIS A 80 15.67 10.70 2.48
CA HIS A 80 16.66 11.35 3.35
C HIS A 80 17.85 10.46 3.70
N GLN A 81 17.67 9.14 3.68
CA GLN A 81 18.73 8.16 3.93
C GLN A 81 19.54 7.81 2.67
N LEU A 82 19.19 8.36 1.50
CA LEU A 82 19.99 8.18 0.29
C LEU A 82 21.30 8.96 0.41
N ASP A 83 22.36 8.26 0.81
CA ASP A 83 23.72 8.74 0.65
C ASP A 83 24.11 8.64 -0.82
N PHE A 84 23.97 9.74 -1.54
CA PHE A 84 24.66 9.89 -2.82
C PHE A 84 26.16 9.87 -2.53
N ILE A 85 26.82 8.74 -2.83
CA ILE A 85 28.26 8.73 -3.05
C ILE A 85 28.49 9.57 -4.30
N GLN A 86 28.56 10.88 -4.11
CA GLN A 86 29.08 11.79 -5.10
C GLN A 86 30.47 11.25 -5.42
N MET A 87 30.67 10.72 -6.63
CA MET A 87 31.97 10.29 -7.13
C MET A 87 32.90 11.51 -7.21
N LYS A 88 33.31 12.04 -6.05
CA LYS A 88 34.22 13.18 -5.89
C LYS A 88 35.67 12.81 -6.21
N CYS A 89 35.94 11.67 -6.83
CA CYS A 89 37.24 11.38 -7.43
C CYS A 89 37.15 11.67 -8.93
N ARG A 90 37.33 12.94 -9.31
CA ARG A 90 37.31 13.38 -10.72
C ARG A 90 38.51 12.89 -11.55
N VAL A 91 39.51 12.29 -10.94
CA VAL A 91 40.67 11.74 -11.65
C VAL A 91 41.09 10.45 -10.95
N PRO A 92 41.12 9.30 -11.66
CA PRO A 92 41.75 8.09 -11.16
C PRO A 92 43.20 8.38 -10.75
N PRO A 93 43.65 7.90 -9.59
CA PRO A 93 45.00 8.14 -9.14
C PRO A 93 46.00 7.40 -10.05
N VAL A 94 47.15 8.04 -10.31
CA VAL A 94 48.19 7.52 -11.20
C VAL A 94 48.66 6.13 -10.74
N PRO A 95 48.77 5.13 -11.65
CA PRO A 95 49.24 3.79 -11.29
C PRO A 95 50.69 3.83 -10.79
N LEU A 96 51.01 2.98 -9.81
CA LEU A 96 52.36 2.86 -9.26
C LEU A 96 53.12 1.74 -9.96
N LEU A 97 54.23 2.08 -10.61
CA LEU A 97 55.12 1.08 -11.21
C LEU A 97 55.80 0.24 -10.13
N GLN A 98 55.77 -1.07 -10.34
CA GLN A 98 56.46 -2.07 -9.53
C GLN A 98 57.83 -2.35 -10.16
N LEU A 99 58.78 -1.44 -9.95
CA LEU A 99 60.10 -1.50 -10.58
C LEU A 99 60.82 -2.82 -10.33
N GLU A 100 60.60 -3.44 -9.17
CA GLU A 100 61.14 -4.75 -8.80
C GLU A 100 60.62 -5.92 -9.64
N LYS A 101 59.48 -5.73 -10.32
CA LYS A 101 58.86 -6.71 -11.23
C LYS A 101 59.01 -6.33 -12.70
N CYS A 102 59.35 -5.07 -12.98
CA CYS A 102 59.69 -4.64 -14.32
C CYS A 102 61.02 -5.28 -14.75
N CYS A 103 61.08 -5.80 -15.97
CA CYS A 103 62.32 -6.34 -16.49
C CYS A 103 62.40 -6.23 -18.01
N THR A 104 63.63 -6.17 -18.50
CA THR A 104 63.95 -6.22 -19.93
C THR A 104 64.62 -7.55 -20.21
N ARG A 105 64.13 -8.29 -21.21
CA ARG A 105 64.72 -9.55 -21.65
C ARG A 105 64.75 -9.60 -23.17
N ASN A 106 65.95 -9.60 -23.74
CA ASN A 106 66.17 -9.56 -25.20
C ASN A 106 65.43 -8.37 -25.84
N ASN A 107 64.43 -8.65 -26.67
CA ASN A 107 63.58 -7.68 -27.35
C ASN A 107 62.20 -7.54 -26.68
N SER A 108 62.08 -7.90 -25.41
CA SER A 108 60.83 -7.79 -24.65
C SER A 108 61.03 -6.93 -23.40
N VAL A 109 60.05 -6.07 -23.13
CA VAL A 109 59.97 -5.25 -21.93
C VAL A 109 58.70 -5.66 -21.20
N THR A 110 58.85 -6.08 -19.95
CA THR A 110 57.73 -6.35 -19.04
C THR A 110 57.58 -5.18 -18.09
N LEU A 111 56.42 -4.54 -18.11
CA LEU A 111 56.01 -3.51 -17.16
C LEU A 111 55.00 -4.09 -16.18
N ALA A 112 55.15 -3.76 -14.90
CA ALA A 112 54.23 -4.15 -13.85
C ALA A 112 53.81 -2.90 -13.08
N TRP A 113 52.53 -2.76 -12.78
CA TRP A 113 51.99 -1.66 -12.02
C TRP A 113 50.87 -2.12 -11.08
N ARG A 114 50.53 -1.28 -10.10
CA ARG A 114 49.42 -1.50 -9.18
C ARG A 114 48.65 -0.21 -8.93
N THR A 115 47.36 -0.35 -8.61
CA THR A 115 46.54 0.77 -8.14
C THR A 115 47.00 1.21 -6.75
N PRO A 116 47.07 2.52 -6.45
CA PRO A 116 47.44 3.00 -5.11
C PRO A 116 46.45 2.51 -4.04
N PRO A 117 46.93 2.24 -2.81
CA PRO A 117 46.07 1.81 -1.71
C PRO A 117 45.08 2.93 -1.32
N PHE A 118 43.93 2.55 -0.76
CA PHE A 118 42.85 3.46 -0.31
C PHE A 118 42.15 4.26 -1.41
N THR A 119 42.19 3.75 -2.64
CA THR A 119 41.52 4.37 -3.79
C THR A 119 40.17 3.69 -4.01
N HIS A 120 39.09 4.41 -3.71
CA HIS A 120 37.72 3.95 -3.94
C HIS A 120 37.19 4.35 -5.33
N SER A 121 38.07 4.87 -6.20
CA SER A 121 37.71 5.20 -7.57
C SER A 121 37.70 3.94 -8.42
N PRO A 122 36.59 3.61 -9.11
CA PRO A 122 36.63 2.58 -10.14
C PRO A 122 37.60 3.01 -11.24
N VAL A 123 38.48 2.10 -11.67
CA VAL A 123 39.35 2.27 -12.83
C VAL A 123 38.92 1.23 -13.85
N ASP A 124 38.44 1.67 -15.01
CA ASP A 124 37.97 0.77 -16.07
C ASP A 124 39.13 0.11 -16.83
N GLY A 125 40.30 0.78 -16.88
CA GLY A 125 41.50 0.27 -17.52
C GLY A 125 42.65 1.28 -17.53
N TYR A 126 43.81 0.83 -17.99
CA TYR A 126 44.99 1.67 -18.22
C TYR A 126 45.40 1.57 -19.70
N ILE A 127 45.84 2.69 -20.27
CA ILE A 127 46.43 2.74 -21.61
C ILE A 127 47.94 2.87 -21.44
N LEU A 128 48.70 2.06 -22.18
CA LEU A 128 50.15 2.17 -22.28
C LEU A 128 50.49 2.78 -23.64
N GLU A 129 51.25 3.86 -23.63
CA GLU A 129 51.68 4.60 -24.82
C GLU A 129 53.22 4.62 -24.86
N LEU A 130 53.80 4.33 -26.03
CA LEU A 130 55.24 4.30 -26.27
C LEU A 130 55.67 5.52 -27.10
N ASP A 131 56.65 6.27 -26.58
CA ASP A 131 57.31 7.37 -27.30
C ASP A 131 58.59 6.86 -27.96
N ASP A 132 58.71 7.05 -29.28
CA ASP A 132 59.91 6.71 -30.06
C ASP A 132 60.92 7.86 -30.14
N GLY A 133 60.61 9.03 -29.59
CA GLY A 133 61.49 10.19 -29.52
C GLY A 133 61.60 11.00 -30.82
N ASP A 134 60.84 10.65 -31.86
CA ASP A 134 60.84 11.34 -33.16
C ASP A 134 59.87 12.55 -33.18
N GLY A 135 59.27 12.88 -32.03
CA GLY A 135 58.29 13.96 -31.90
C GLY A 135 56.94 13.66 -32.58
N GLY A 136 56.68 12.38 -32.91
CA GLY A 136 55.46 11.89 -33.53
C GLY A 136 54.35 11.52 -32.53
N GLN A 137 53.34 10.78 -33.00
CA GLN A 137 52.29 10.22 -32.13
C GLN A 137 52.84 9.04 -31.32
N PHE A 138 52.38 8.89 -30.09
CA PHE A 138 52.66 7.71 -29.28
C PHE A 138 52.05 6.45 -29.93
N ARG A 139 52.74 5.32 -29.76
CA ARG A 139 52.35 4.01 -30.29
C ARG A 139 51.83 3.06 -29.22
#